data_AF-A0A8C2WNG6-F1
#
_entry.id   AF-A0A8C2WNG6-F1
#
_cell.length_a   1.000
_cell.length_b   1.000
_cell.length_c   1.000
_cell.angle_alpha   90.00
_cell.angle_beta   90.00
_cell.angle_gamma   90.00
#
_symmetry.space_group_name_H-M   'P 1'
#
loop_
_entity.id
_entity.type
_entity.pdbx_description
1 polymer ?
#
loop_
_entity_poly.entity_id
_entity_poly.type
_entity_poly.pdbx_seq_one_letter_code
_entity_poly.pdbx_strand_id
1 'polypeptide(L)'
;VAHDCSQPCVCSADPPPCPMGTSLVLDGCGFCKVCAKQLGEPCSLQEPCDHHKELYCDYTLLSDTETGICMAQEGQTCDLGGVIYHSGESFQPSCEHHCVCMNGEIGCVPMCASEVWLPSPGCPYPHTIQIPGKCCEEWVCDQSPQNHHYQSGYNHIKKIQVSPPQTESSRDNCLVQTTEWSECSATCAMAVSSRITNDNRHCQLERQTRICIEPQVAPHLKGKKCVRTPKVQQGMHFKLSGCSSTKMYKPRFCGVCTDNRCCTPHTTVTAEVEFHCPEGEVFTKKMMFIKTCSCHHDCPQDNDIFLASNARRMIGDYDNDM
;
A
#
# COMPACT_ATOMS: atom_id res chain seq x y z
N VAL A 1 -23.25 23.53 -27.07
CA VAL A 1 -24.71 23.74 -27.19
C VAL A 1 -25.31 23.27 -25.88
N ALA A 2 -26.03 24.12 -25.15
CA ALA A 2 -26.74 23.68 -23.95
C ALA A 2 -27.90 22.80 -24.40
N HIS A 3 -27.72 21.48 -24.34
CA HIS A 3 -28.80 20.55 -24.66
C HIS A 3 -29.81 20.57 -23.52
N ASP A 4 -31.05 20.77 -23.93
CA ASP A 4 -32.18 21.13 -23.10
C ASP A 4 -32.70 19.88 -22.36
N CYS A 5 -32.30 19.68 -21.09
CA CYS A 5 -32.88 18.64 -20.23
C CYS A 5 -34.30 19.05 -19.74
N SER A 6 -35.17 19.47 -20.66
CA SER A 6 -36.48 20.08 -20.39
C SER A 6 -37.67 19.11 -20.32
N GLN A 7 -37.43 17.79 -20.32
CA GLN A 7 -38.51 16.81 -20.18
C GLN A 7 -38.57 16.20 -18.77
N PRO A 8 -39.78 15.98 -18.22
CA PRO A 8 -39.94 15.27 -16.95
C PRO A 8 -39.42 13.84 -17.13
N CYS A 9 -38.34 13.52 -16.44
CA CYS A 9 -37.68 12.23 -16.58
C CYS A 9 -38.51 11.14 -15.91
N VAL A 10 -39.03 10.21 -16.71
CA VAL A 10 -39.75 9.03 -16.24
C VAL A 10 -38.75 7.89 -16.11
N CYS A 11 -38.22 7.67 -14.91
CA CYS A 11 -37.33 6.56 -14.63
C CYS A 11 -38.10 5.35 -14.09
N SER A 12 -37.62 4.14 -14.37
CA SER A 12 -38.08 2.94 -13.66
C SER A 12 -37.76 3.05 -12.17
N ALA A 13 -38.66 2.57 -11.31
CA ALA A 13 -38.47 2.62 -9.85
C ALA A 13 -37.27 1.77 -9.39
N ASP A 14 -37.03 0.66 -10.08
CA ASP A 14 -35.89 -0.21 -9.84
C ASP A 14 -34.82 -0.01 -10.93
N PRO A 15 -33.54 0.11 -10.56
CA PRO A 15 -32.46 0.22 -11.53
C PRO A 15 -32.28 -1.06 -12.34
N PRO A 16 -31.85 -0.95 -13.61
CA PRO A 16 -31.62 -2.13 -14.45
C PRO A 16 -30.46 -2.98 -13.89
N PRO A 17 -30.57 -4.33 -13.96
CA PRO A 17 -29.44 -5.21 -13.63
C PRO A 17 -28.38 -5.10 -14.72
N CYS A 18 -27.22 -4.52 -14.39
CA CYS A 18 -26.12 -4.38 -15.34
C CYS A 18 -25.31 -5.66 -15.47
N PRO A 19 -24.70 -5.91 -16.65
CA PRO A 19 -23.75 -6.99 -16.83
C PRO A 19 -22.59 -6.93 -15.84
N MET A 20 -21.98 -8.08 -15.55
CA MET A 20 -20.83 -8.17 -14.65
C MET A 20 -19.69 -7.28 -15.17
N GLY A 21 -19.17 -6.43 -14.28
CA GLY A 21 -18.08 -5.51 -14.61
C GLY A 21 -18.54 -4.20 -15.27
N THR A 22 -19.84 -3.93 -15.38
CA THR A 22 -20.39 -2.65 -15.85
C THR A 22 -20.92 -1.83 -14.67
N SER A 23 -20.47 -0.58 -14.53
CA SER A 23 -20.99 0.33 -13.51
C SER A 23 -22.44 0.74 -13.79
N LEU A 24 -23.22 0.91 -12.72
CA LEU A 24 -24.52 1.58 -12.78
C LEU A 24 -24.30 3.08 -12.54
N VAL A 25 -24.58 3.92 -13.54
CA VAL A 25 -24.29 5.36 -13.53
C VAL A 25 -25.55 6.17 -13.78
N LEU A 26 -25.51 7.47 -13.48
CA LEU A 26 -26.58 8.38 -13.88
C LEU A 26 -26.44 8.75 -15.35
N ASP A 27 -27.55 8.96 -16.04
CA ASP A 27 -27.55 9.61 -17.35
C ASP A 27 -26.91 11.01 -17.27
N GLY A 28 -26.55 11.58 -18.43
CA GLY A 28 -25.89 12.88 -18.54
C GLY A 28 -26.76 14.09 -18.18
N CYS A 29 -28.06 13.88 -17.91
CA CYS A 29 -28.93 14.88 -17.30
C CYS A 29 -29.06 14.68 -15.76
N GLY A 30 -28.57 13.57 -15.22
CA GLY A 30 -28.54 13.24 -13.79
C GLY A 30 -29.84 12.62 -13.24
N PHE A 31 -30.75 12.13 -14.08
CA PHE A 31 -32.09 11.73 -13.64
C PHE A 31 -32.27 10.23 -13.45
N CYS A 32 -31.91 9.41 -14.44
CA CYS A 32 -32.15 7.97 -14.40
C CYS A 32 -30.84 7.17 -14.24
N LYS A 33 -30.95 6.02 -13.56
CA LYS A 33 -29.86 5.04 -13.47
C LYS A 33 -29.84 4.17 -14.72
N VAL A 34 -28.69 4.13 -15.38
CA VAL A 34 -28.44 3.37 -16.61
C VAL A 34 -27.14 2.58 -16.47
N CYS A 35 -27.00 1.51 -17.24
CA CYS A 35 -25.75 0.78 -17.30
C CYS A 35 -24.74 1.57 -18.12
N ALA A 36 -23.56 1.79 -17.56
CA ALA A 36 -22.51 2.56 -18.20
C ALA A 36 -21.99 1.86 -19.46
N LYS A 37 -21.81 2.62 -20.53
CA LYS A 37 -21.17 2.14 -21.75
C LYS A 37 -19.68 1.87 -21.51
N GLN A 38 -19.19 0.78 -22.07
CA GLN A 38 -17.83 0.28 -21.92
C GLN A 38 -16.93 0.71 -23.09
N LEU A 39 -15.63 0.46 -22.99
CA LEU A 39 -14.64 0.86 -24.00
C LEU A 39 -15.04 0.38 -25.40
N GLY A 40 -15.07 1.31 -26.36
CA GLY A 40 -15.44 1.05 -27.76
C GLY A 40 -16.95 0.98 -28.03
N GLU A 41 -17.80 1.08 -27.02
CA GLU A 41 -19.26 1.12 -27.21
C GLU A 41 -19.75 2.52 -27.61
N PRO A 42 -20.83 2.62 -28.40
CA PRO A 42 -21.46 3.90 -28.71
C PRO A 42 -22.06 4.50 -27.44
N CYS A 43 -21.82 5.78 -27.24
CA CYS A 43 -22.27 6.55 -26.08
C CYS A 43 -23.02 7.80 -26.49
N SER A 44 -23.87 8.27 -25.59
CA SER A 44 -24.68 9.48 -25.76
C SER A 44 -24.87 10.17 -24.42
N LEU A 45 -25.61 11.28 -24.42
CA LEU A 45 -25.97 11.95 -23.17
C LEU A 45 -26.85 11.06 -22.28
N GLN A 46 -27.78 10.28 -22.85
CA GLN A 46 -28.63 9.37 -22.06
C GLN A 46 -27.90 8.07 -21.68
N GLU A 47 -26.88 7.69 -22.45
CA GLU A 47 -26.10 6.46 -22.25
C GLU A 47 -24.60 6.77 -22.10
N PRO A 48 -24.17 7.25 -20.93
CA PRO A 48 -22.80 7.70 -20.72
C PRO A 48 -21.81 6.54 -20.50
N CYS A 49 -20.53 6.84 -20.74
CA CYS A 49 -19.42 5.91 -20.49
C CYS A 49 -19.14 5.67 -19.02
N ASP A 50 -18.46 4.56 -18.73
CA ASP A 50 -18.06 4.15 -17.38
C ASP A 50 -16.91 5.02 -16.84
N HIS A 51 -17.25 6.12 -16.18
CA HIS A 51 -16.29 7.03 -15.57
C HIS A 51 -15.52 6.41 -14.39
N HIS A 52 -16.03 5.34 -13.75
CA HIS A 52 -15.25 4.59 -12.75
C HIS A 52 -14.08 3.82 -13.38
N LYS A 53 -14.08 3.67 -14.71
CA LYS A 53 -13.00 3.09 -15.52
C LYS A 53 -12.25 4.15 -16.33
N GLU A 54 -12.41 5.43 -15.99
CA GLU A 54 -11.78 6.55 -16.69
C GLU A 54 -12.11 6.60 -18.20
N LEU A 55 -13.31 6.13 -18.57
CA LEU A 55 -13.81 6.23 -19.94
C LEU A 55 -14.54 7.56 -20.15
N TYR A 56 -14.30 8.20 -21.30
CA TYR A 56 -15.00 9.40 -21.73
C TYR A 56 -15.66 9.18 -23.09
N CYS A 57 -16.75 9.90 -23.36
CA CYS A 57 -17.45 9.79 -24.63
C CYS A 57 -16.82 10.73 -25.66
N ASP A 58 -16.19 10.17 -26.69
CA ASP A 58 -15.56 10.92 -27.78
C ASP A 58 -16.51 11.06 -28.97
N TYR A 59 -16.99 12.28 -29.19
CA TYR A 59 -17.89 12.62 -30.30
C TYR A 59 -17.16 12.97 -31.60
N THR A 60 -15.82 12.94 -31.62
CA THR A 60 -15.05 13.32 -32.82
C THR A 60 -14.99 12.23 -33.90
N LEU A 61 -15.31 10.99 -33.53
CA LEU A 61 -15.21 9.80 -34.40
C LEU A 61 -16.46 9.56 -35.26
N LEU A 62 -17.60 10.15 -34.90
CA LEU A 62 -18.88 9.96 -35.57
C LEU A 62 -19.43 11.30 -36.07
N SER A 63 -19.96 11.33 -37.29
CA SER A 63 -20.49 12.53 -37.94
C SER A 63 -21.77 13.08 -37.28
N ASP A 64 -22.46 12.24 -36.49
CA ASP A 64 -23.67 12.59 -35.76
C ASP A 64 -23.30 13.21 -34.40
N THR A 65 -23.69 14.46 -34.17
CA THR A 65 -23.33 15.22 -32.96
C THR A 65 -23.94 14.69 -31.66
N GLU A 66 -24.80 13.68 -31.74
CA GLU A 66 -25.54 13.11 -30.60
C GLU A 66 -24.97 11.76 -30.12
N THR A 67 -24.07 11.13 -30.88
CA THR A 67 -23.52 9.81 -30.54
C THR A 67 -22.00 9.82 -30.69
N GLY A 68 -21.29 9.46 -29.62
CA GLY A 68 -19.84 9.29 -29.60
C GLY A 68 -19.45 7.82 -29.40
N ILE A 69 -18.15 7.58 -29.20
CA ILE A 69 -17.60 6.27 -28.81
C ILE A 69 -16.91 6.42 -27.46
N CYS A 70 -17.11 5.46 -26.56
CA CYS A 70 -16.39 5.44 -25.29
C CYS A 70 -14.92 5.14 -25.52
N MET A 71 -14.09 6.13 -25.26
CA MET A 71 -12.64 6.04 -25.34
C MET A 71 -12.06 6.02 -23.92
N ALA A 72 -11.00 5.24 -23.74
CA ALA A 72 -10.13 5.43 -22.59
C ALA A 72 -9.31 6.68 -22.85
N GLN A 73 -9.11 7.50 -21.81
CA GLN A 73 -8.09 8.54 -21.88
C GLN A 73 -6.76 7.87 -22.24
N GLU A 74 -6.08 8.33 -23.30
CA GLU A 74 -4.73 7.84 -23.61
C GLU A 74 -3.90 7.98 -22.34
N GLY A 75 -3.56 6.84 -21.74
CA GLY A 75 -2.84 6.83 -20.49
C GLY A 75 -1.51 7.54 -20.69
N GLN A 76 -1.14 8.38 -19.74
CA GLN A 76 0.15 9.08 -19.80
C GLN A 76 1.28 8.06 -20.04
N THR A 77 2.21 8.43 -20.91
CA THR A 77 3.40 7.62 -21.16
C THR A 77 4.35 7.71 -19.98
N CYS A 78 5.05 6.63 -19.68
CA CYS A 78 6.09 6.60 -18.67
C CYS A 78 7.46 6.83 -19.30
N ASP A 79 8.33 7.60 -18.64
CA ASP A 79 9.74 7.75 -19.03
C ASP A 79 10.62 7.03 -18.00
N LEU A 80 11.38 6.03 -18.45
CA LEU A 80 12.42 5.41 -17.65
C LEU A 80 13.75 5.49 -18.39
N GLY A 81 14.64 6.37 -17.92
CA GLY A 81 15.99 6.50 -18.48
C GLY A 81 16.02 7.01 -19.93
N GLY A 82 15.02 7.79 -20.34
CA GLY A 82 14.90 8.34 -21.70
C GLY A 82 14.17 7.41 -22.69
N VAL A 83 13.68 6.27 -22.22
CA VAL A 83 12.84 5.35 -23.00
C VAL A 83 11.38 5.59 -22.62
N ILE A 84 10.55 5.86 -23.62
CA ILE A 84 9.13 6.15 -23.45
C ILE A 84 8.33 4.85 -23.60
N TYR A 85 7.53 4.54 -22.59
CA TYR A 85 6.62 3.39 -22.54
C TYR A 85 5.17 3.86 -22.57
N HIS A 86 4.34 3.19 -23.35
CA HIS A 86 2.90 3.48 -23.41
C HIS A 86 2.16 2.90 -22.21
N SER A 87 1.06 3.53 -21.80
CA SER A 87 0.20 2.96 -20.76
C SER A 87 -0.32 1.58 -21.18
N GLY A 88 -0.11 0.57 -20.34
CA GLY A 88 -0.34 -0.85 -20.60
C GLY A 88 0.89 -1.62 -21.11
N GLU A 89 2.00 -0.93 -21.39
CA GLU A 89 3.23 -1.56 -21.89
C GLU A 89 4.04 -2.19 -20.75
N SER A 90 4.35 -3.48 -20.90
CA SER A 90 5.20 -4.24 -19.99
C SER A 90 6.65 -4.27 -20.47
N PHE A 91 7.59 -4.08 -19.56
CA PHE A 91 9.02 -4.10 -19.88
C PHE A 91 9.84 -4.67 -18.72
N GLN A 92 11.05 -5.15 -19.03
CA GLN A 92 11.94 -5.78 -18.07
C GLN A 92 13.26 -5.01 -17.99
N PRO A 93 13.39 -4.03 -17.07
CA PRO A 93 14.59 -3.20 -16.99
C PRO A 93 15.82 -3.98 -16.49
N SER A 94 15.61 -5.05 -15.72
CA SER A 94 16.66 -6.00 -15.35
C SER A 94 16.08 -7.40 -15.24
N CYS A 95 16.94 -8.42 -15.18
CA CYS A 95 16.47 -9.79 -15.04
C CYS A 95 15.66 -10.00 -13.73
N GLU A 96 15.85 -9.15 -12.73
CA GLU A 96 15.22 -9.22 -11.40
C GLU A 96 13.86 -8.52 -11.33
N HIS A 97 13.49 -7.68 -12.30
CA HIS A 97 12.29 -6.84 -12.22
C HIS A 97 11.47 -6.90 -13.50
N HIS A 98 10.17 -7.10 -13.37
CA HIS A 98 9.21 -6.95 -14.46
C HIS A 98 8.28 -5.78 -14.15
N CYS A 99 8.19 -4.82 -15.07
CA CYS A 99 7.51 -3.56 -14.87
C CYS A 99 6.39 -3.35 -15.89
N VAL A 100 5.40 -2.55 -15.53
CA VAL A 100 4.31 -2.13 -16.40
C VAL A 100 4.13 -0.62 -16.24
N CYS A 101 4.04 0.09 -17.36
CA CYS A 101 3.62 1.48 -17.38
C CYS A 101 2.10 1.55 -17.28
N MET A 102 1.57 2.32 -16.33
CA MET A 102 0.14 2.56 -16.18
C MET A 102 -0.07 4.05 -15.93
N ASN A 103 -0.62 4.74 -16.92
CA ASN A 103 -1.05 6.15 -16.83
C ASN A 103 0.05 7.08 -16.25
N GLY A 104 1.30 6.93 -16.72
CA GLY A 104 2.44 7.76 -16.33
C GLY A 104 3.21 7.26 -15.11
N GLU A 105 2.71 6.22 -14.44
CA GLU A 105 3.36 5.57 -13.32
C GLU A 105 3.93 4.20 -13.71
N ILE A 106 5.10 3.86 -13.17
CA ILE A 106 5.74 2.56 -13.42
C ILE A 106 5.56 1.67 -12.18
N GLY A 107 4.85 0.56 -12.35
CA GLY A 107 4.74 -0.48 -11.34
C GLY A 107 5.63 -1.67 -11.67
N CYS A 108 6.56 -2.02 -10.77
CA CYS A 108 7.46 -3.18 -10.94
C CYS A 108 7.20 -4.27 -9.91
N VAL A 109 7.30 -5.52 -10.33
CA VAL A 109 7.30 -6.70 -9.46
C VAL A 109 8.66 -7.39 -9.52
N PRO A 110 9.20 -7.85 -8.37
CA PRO A 110 10.43 -8.63 -8.36
C PRO A 110 10.17 -10.02 -8.95
N MET A 111 11.06 -10.45 -9.84
CA MET A 111 11.07 -11.77 -10.47
C MET A 111 11.82 -12.80 -9.63
N CYS A 112 12.65 -12.33 -8.71
CA CYS A 112 13.39 -13.16 -7.75
C CYS A 112 12.57 -13.38 -6.47
N ALA A 113 12.64 -14.59 -5.92
CA ALA A 113 11.98 -14.92 -4.67
C ALA A 113 12.63 -14.15 -3.50
N SER A 114 11.90 -13.23 -2.89
CA SER A 114 12.32 -12.56 -1.65
C SER A 114 12.00 -13.42 -0.43
N GLU A 115 12.56 -14.63 -0.38
CA GLU A 115 12.49 -15.47 0.81
C GLU A 115 13.51 -15.00 1.83
N VAL A 116 13.03 -14.63 3.02
CA VAL A 116 13.89 -14.23 4.15
C VAL A 116 14.33 -15.49 4.88
N TRP A 117 15.61 -15.83 4.78
CA TRP A 117 16.18 -16.97 5.50
C TRP A 117 16.60 -16.54 6.90
N LEU A 118 15.97 -17.15 7.91
CA LEU A 118 16.28 -16.89 9.30
C LEU A 118 17.41 -17.79 9.80
N PRO A 119 18.21 -17.31 10.76
CA PRO A 119 19.10 -18.17 11.52
C PRO A 119 18.33 -19.34 12.13
N SER A 120 18.72 -20.55 11.78
CA SER A 120 18.16 -21.79 12.32
C SER A 120 19.27 -22.60 13.02
N PRO A 121 18.95 -23.59 13.86
CA PRO A 121 19.96 -24.45 14.48
C PRO A 121 20.87 -25.15 13.47
N GLY A 122 20.39 -25.39 12.24
CA GLY A 122 21.18 -25.94 11.14
C GLY A 122 21.86 -24.89 10.26
N CYS A 123 21.52 -23.61 10.42
CA CYS A 123 22.10 -22.52 9.67
C CYS A 123 22.11 -21.21 10.49
N PRO A 124 23.14 -20.97 11.33
CA PRO A 124 23.18 -19.82 12.22
C PRO A 124 23.53 -18.49 11.53
N TYR A 125 24.16 -18.53 10.34
CA TYR A 125 24.60 -17.34 9.60
C TYR A 125 24.21 -17.43 8.12
N PRO A 126 22.92 -17.28 7.79
CA PRO A 126 22.47 -17.19 6.40
C PRO A 126 22.91 -15.85 5.81
N HIS A 127 23.48 -15.88 4.61
CA HIS A 127 23.75 -14.68 3.81
C HIS A 127 23.51 -14.96 2.32
N THR A 128 23.28 -13.92 1.54
CA THR A 128 23.08 -14.04 0.10
C THR A 128 24.41 -13.91 -0.64
N ILE A 129 24.57 -14.70 -1.70
CA ILE A 129 25.69 -14.58 -2.64
C ILE A 129 25.17 -14.43 -4.06
N GLN A 130 25.90 -13.64 -4.85
CA GLN A 130 25.71 -13.50 -6.28
C GLN A 130 26.45 -14.63 -7.00
N ILE A 131 25.71 -15.47 -7.73
CA ILE A 131 26.29 -16.59 -8.48
C ILE A 131 26.47 -16.16 -9.94
N PRO A 132 27.70 -16.26 -10.50
CA PRO A 132 27.95 -15.90 -11.89
C PRO A 132 27.02 -16.66 -12.85
N GLY A 133 26.29 -15.91 -13.68
CA GLY A 133 25.37 -16.45 -14.69
C GLY A 133 23.96 -16.78 -14.18
N LYS A 134 23.67 -16.59 -12.88
CA LYS A 134 22.29 -16.59 -12.36
C LYS A 134 21.81 -15.15 -12.18
N CYS A 135 20.52 -14.93 -12.40
CA CYS A 135 19.90 -13.63 -12.20
C CYS A 135 19.71 -13.30 -10.71
N CYS A 136 19.22 -14.27 -9.94
CA CYS A 136 18.87 -14.06 -8.54
C CYS A 136 19.99 -14.52 -7.61
N GLU A 137 20.09 -13.84 -6.47
CA GLU A 137 20.94 -14.26 -5.36
C GLU A 137 20.45 -15.58 -4.77
N GLU A 138 21.39 -16.40 -4.30
CA GLU A 138 21.08 -17.61 -3.53
C GLU A 138 21.56 -17.49 -2.10
N TRP A 139 20.79 -18.09 -1.21
CA TRP A 139 21.12 -18.18 0.20
C TRP A 139 22.16 -19.28 0.42
N VAL A 140 23.24 -18.90 1.09
CA VAL A 140 24.24 -19.83 1.60
C VAL A 140 24.36 -19.68 3.09
N CYS A 141 24.85 -20.73 3.73
CA CYS A 141 25.02 -20.77 5.16
C CYS A 141 26.47 -20.97 5.56
N ASP A 142 27.00 -20.00 6.30
CA ASP A 142 28.35 -20.10 6.84
C ASP A 142 28.39 -20.76 8.21
N GLN A 143 29.45 -21.53 8.44
CA GLN A 143 29.78 -22.09 9.74
C GLN A 143 30.74 -21.14 10.47
N SER A 144 30.16 -20.09 11.07
CA SER A 144 30.81 -19.08 11.94
C SER A 144 31.73 -18.05 11.28
N PRO A 145 31.72 -16.79 11.75
CA PRO A 145 32.79 -15.85 11.47
C PRO A 145 34.08 -16.34 12.17
N GLN A 146 35.14 -16.55 11.40
CA GLN A 146 36.43 -16.96 11.93
C GLN A 146 36.97 -15.91 12.94
N ASN A 147 37.46 -16.45 14.07
CA ASN A 147 38.34 -15.85 15.08
C ASN A 147 37.79 -14.74 15.99
N HIS A 148 37.49 -15.10 17.24
CA HIS A 148 38.37 -14.73 18.36
C HIS A 148 38.28 -15.79 19.48
N HIS A 149 39.41 -16.44 19.75
CA HIS A 149 39.66 -17.27 20.92
C HIS A 149 39.16 -16.60 22.21
N TYR A 150 38.26 -17.23 22.97
CA TYR A 150 38.41 -17.38 24.41
C TYR A 150 37.75 -18.67 24.87
N GLN A 151 38.46 -19.31 25.78
CA GLN A 151 38.44 -20.72 26.10
C GLN A 151 37.64 -20.97 27.38
N SER A 152 36.96 -22.12 27.41
CA SER A 152 36.60 -22.92 28.61
C SER A 152 35.35 -22.54 29.42
N GLY A 153 34.53 -23.55 29.75
CA GLY A 153 33.43 -23.35 30.70
C GLY A 153 32.40 -24.47 30.94
N TYR A 154 32.80 -25.74 30.97
CA TYR A 154 32.12 -26.87 31.63
C TYR A 154 30.78 -27.45 31.12
N ASN A 155 30.88 -28.77 30.91
CA ASN A 155 29.83 -29.77 30.76
C ASN A 155 28.78 -29.76 31.90
N HIS A 156 27.51 -29.92 31.55
CA HIS A 156 26.62 -30.74 32.38
C HIS A 156 25.60 -31.53 31.54
N ILE A 157 25.89 -32.82 31.39
CA ILE A 157 24.98 -33.83 30.86
C ILE A 157 23.89 -34.07 31.91
N LYS A 158 22.67 -33.61 31.66
CA LYS A 158 21.47 -34.10 32.35
C LYS A 158 20.70 -35.02 31.40
N LYS A 159 20.71 -36.32 31.72
CA LYS A 159 19.80 -37.31 31.15
C LYS A 159 18.38 -36.93 31.55
N ILE A 160 17.52 -36.60 30.59
CA ILE A 160 16.08 -36.46 30.81
C ILE A 160 15.40 -37.63 30.10
N GLN A 161 14.62 -38.37 30.89
CA GLN A 161 13.90 -39.58 30.51
C GLN A 161 12.84 -39.26 29.46
N VAL A 162 12.82 -40.05 28.38
CA VAL A 162 11.82 -39.96 27.31
C VAL A 162 10.53 -40.65 27.77
N SER A 163 9.49 -39.86 28.03
CA SER A 163 8.09 -40.30 28.05
C SER A 163 7.44 -40.08 26.67
N PRO A 164 6.35 -40.79 26.32
CA PRO A 164 5.84 -40.86 24.94
C PRO A 164 5.37 -39.50 24.41
N PRO A 165 5.43 -39.26 23.09
CA PRO A 165 5.07 -37.98 22.51
C PRO A 165 3.56 -37.76 22.64
N GLN A 166 3.18 -36.93 23.61
CA GLN A 166 1.90 -36.25 23.54
C GLN A 166 2.04 -35.20 22.45
N THR A 167 1.09 -35.15 21.53
CA THR A 167 0.99 -34.16 20.46
C THR A 167 1.07 -32.75 21.06
N GLU A 168 2.28 -32.19 21.08
CA GLU A 168 2.50 -30.79 21.43
C GLU A 168 1.84 -29.95 20.36
N SER A 169 0.91 -29.10 20.79
CA SER A 169 0.28 -28.14 19.90
C SER A 169 1.38 -27.17 19.45
N SER A 170 1.39 -26.79 18.16
CA SER A 170 2.41 -25.90 17.57
C SER A 170 2.56 -24.53 18.27
N ARG A 171 1.69 -24.20 19.23
CA ARG A 171 1.79 -23.02 20.09
C ARG A 171 2.75 -23.18 21.27
N ASP A 172 2.97 -24.39 21.77
CA ASP A 172 3.66 -24.58 23.07
C ASP A 172 5.17 -24.31 22.98
N ASN A 173 5.75 -24.36 21.77
CA ASN A 173 7.14 -24.00 21.48
C ASN A 173 7.27 -22.77 20.55
N CYS A 174 6.21 -21.96 20.42
CA CYS A 174 6.23 -20.80 19.53
C CYS A 174 7.02 -19.63 20.13
N LEU A 175 8.23 -19.38 19.63
CA LEU A 175 8.97 -18.16 19.95
C LEU A 175 8.33 -16.99 19.18
N VAL A 176 7.44 -16.26 19.85
CA VAL A 176 6.75 -15.12 19.24
C VAL A 176 7.74 -14.01 18.92
N GLN A 177 7.80 -13.65 17.65
CA GLN A 177 8.57 -12.56 17.08
C GLN A 177 7.60 -11.65 16.34
N THR A 178 7.58 -10.38 16.73
CA THR A 178 6.75 -9.36 16.09
C THR A 178 7.62 -8.15 15.86
N THR A 179 7.74 -7.74 14.60
CA THR A 179 8.43 -6.48 14.27
C THR A 179 7.56 -5.30 14.68
N GLU A 180 8.19 -4.14 14.85
CA GLU A 180 7.46 -2.88 14.88
C GLU A 180 6.72 -2.64 13.56
N TRP A 181 5.72 -1.77 13.62
CA TRP A 181 5.01 -1.33 12.41
C TRP A 181 5.92 -0.45 11.56
N SER A 182 5.87 -0.64 10.24
CA SER A 182 6.46 0.29 9.28
C SER A 182 5.83 1.67 9.41
N GLU A 183 6.55 2.66 8.90
CA GLU A 183 5.96 3.97 8.62
C GLU A 183 4.80 3.85 7.61
N CYS A 184 3.98 4.88 7.55
CA CYS A 184 2.89 4.97 6.60
C CYS A 184 3.43 5.10 5.18
N SER A 185 2.90 4.30 4.25
CA SER A 185 3.31 4.29 2.84
C SER A 185 3.13 5.64 2.12
N ALA A 186 2.30 6.53 2.66
CA ALA A 186 2.13 7.90 2.21
C ALA A 186 2.08 8.85 3.41
N THR A 187 2.63 10.05 3.21
CA THR A 187 2.71 11.12 4.21
C THR A 187 1.48 12.03 4.21
N CYS A 188 0.50 11.75 3.35
CA CYS A 188 -0.76 12.47 3.29
C CYS A 188 -1.92 11.49 3.11
N ALA A 189 -3.07 11.84 3.69
CA ALA A 189 -4.30 11.04 3.59
C ALA A 189 -4.22 9.65 4.24
N MET A 190 -5.08 8.73 3.79
CA MET A 190 -5.07 7.33 4.22
C MET A 190 -3.97 6.56 3.50
N ALA A 191 -3.16 5.85 4.28
CA ALA A 191 -2.01 5.08 3.82
C ALA A 191 -2.00 3.70 4.48
N VAL A 192 -1.01 2.87 4.14
CA VAL A 192 -0.84 1.53 4.71
C VAL A 192 0.44 1.47 5.55
N SER A 193 0.34 0.85 6.72
CA SER A 193 1.51 0.40 7.49
C SER A 193 1.47 -1.12 7.60
N SER A 194 2.65 -1.74 7.63
CA SER A 194 2.79 -3.20 7.68
C SER A 194 3.78 -3.66 8.73
N ARG A 195 3.62 -4.88 9.23
CA ARG A 195 4.59 -5.55 10.11
C ARG A 195 4.64 -7.04 9.79
N ILE A 196 5.68 -7.71 10.24
CA ILE A 196 5.80 -9.16 10.20
C ILE A 196 5.62 -9.71 11.61
N THR A 197 4.80 -10.75 11.75
CA THR A 197 4.59 -11.43 13.04
C THR A 197 4.32 -12.91 12.82
N ASN A 198 4.75 -13.75 13.77
CA ASN A 198 4.35 -15.16 13.85
C ASN A 198 3.34 -15.42 14.98
N ASP A 199 2.75 -14.36 15.57
CA ASP A 199 1.71 -14.45 16.60
C ASP A 199 0.35 -14.85 15.98
N ASN A 200 0.28 -16.08 15.48
CA ASN A 200 -0.95 -16.68 14.98
C ASN A 200 -1.07 -18.12 15.51
N ARG A 201 -2.20 -18.78 15.20
CA ARG A 201 -2.45 -20.14 15.70
C ARG A 201 -1.43 -21.17 15.22
N HIS A 202 -0.80 -20.90 14.08
CA HIS A 202 0.11 -21.82 13.41
C HIS A 202 1.58 -21.50 13.65
N CYS A 203 1.90 -20.43 14.40
CA CYS A 203 3.26 -19.93 14.62
C CYS A 203 4.03 -19.66 13.31
N GLN A 204 3.32 -19.25 12.25
CA GLN A 204 3.91 -18.97 10.94
C GLN A 204 4.05 -17.48 10.72
N LEU A 205 5.14 -17.04 10.12
CA LEU A 205 5.34 -15.63 9.80
C LEU A 205 4.32 -15.17 8.76
N GLU A 206 3.57 -14.13 9.10
CA GLU A 206 2.62 -13.47 8.21
C GLU A 206 2.88 -11.96 8.17
N ARG A 207 2.58 -11.36 7.03
CA ARG A 207 2.55 -9.90 6.88
C ARG A 207 1.19 -9.39 7.30
N GLN A 208 1.16 -8.62 8.39
CA GLN A 208 -0.04 -7.91 8.81
C GLN A 208 -0.02 -6.48 8.27
N THR A 209 -1.15 -6.03 7.73
CA THR A 209 -1.33 -4.65 7.23
C THR A 209 -2.46 -3.95 8.00
N ARG A 210 -2.32 -2.63 8.15
CA ARG A 210 -3.37 -1.77 8.71
C ARG A 210 -3.36 -0.41 8.00
N ILE A 211 -4.51 0.22 7.93
CA ILE A 211 -4.64 1.58 7.41
C ILE A 211 -4.14 2.56 8.47
N CYS A 212 -3.32 3.52 8.08
CA CYS A 212 -2.95 4.67 8.91
C CYS A 212 -3.40 5.96 8.23
N ILE A 213 -3.48 7.05 9.00
CA ILE A 213 -3.92 8.35 8.50
C ILE A 213 -2.89 9.37 8.91
N GLU A 214 -2.29 10.00 7.91
CA GLU A 214 -1.45 11.18 8.10
C GLU A 214 -2.27 12.42 7.68
N PRO A 215 -2.28 13.49 8.47
CA PRO A 215 -3.00 14.71 8.12
C PRO A 215 -2.48 15.24 6.78
N GLN A 216 -3.38 15.42 5.80
CA GLN A 216 -3.11 16.27 4.65
C GLN A 216 -2.75 17.65 5.20
N VAL A 217 -1.60 18.20 4.81
CA VAL A 217 -1.02 19.45 5.34
C VAL A 217 -2.11 20.51 5.52
N ALA A 218 -2.53 20.73 6.76
CA ALA A 218 -3.31 21.90 7.14
C ALA A 218 -2.32 23.02 7.50
N PRO A 219 -2.57 24.26 7.05
CA PRO A 219 -1.59 25.34 7.07
C PRO A 219 -1.13 25.60 8.49
N HIS A 220 0.18 25.81 8.66
CA HIS A 220 0.83 26.42 9.82
C HIS A 220 -0.13 26.80 10.96
N LEU A 221 -0.48 25.82 11.81
CA LEU A 221 -1.05 26.11 13.11
C LEU A 221 0.09 26.68 13.97
N LYS A 222 0.37 27.97 13.79
CA LYS A 222 1.35 28.73 14.56
C LYS A 222 1.09 28.50 16.05
N GLY A 223 2.08 27.91 16.73
CA GLY A 223 2.23 28.06 18.17
C GLY A 223 1.83 26.89 19.08
N LYS A 224 2.00 25.62 18.70
CA LYS A 224 1.88 24.52 19.67
C LYS A 224 3.21 23.79 19.91
N LYS A 225 3.75 23.98 21.11
CA LYS A 225 4.77 23.12 21.73
C LYS A 225 4.25 21.69 21.76
N CYS A 226 5.10 20.69 21.49
CA CYS A 226 4.73 19.28 21.59
C CYS A 226 4.35 18.93 23.03
N VAL A 227 3.08 19.13 23.37
CA VAL A 227 2.49 18.78 24.65
C VAL A 227 1.04 18.31 24.40
N ARG A 228 0.80 17.03 24.74
CA ARG A 228 -0.51 16.36 24.90
C ARG A 228 -1.51 16.57 23.75
N THR A 229 -1.18 16.00 22.61
CA THR A 229 -2.12 15.22 21.77
C THR A 229 -3.47 15.90 21.52
N PRO A 230 -3.56 16.87 20.59
CA PRO A 230 -4.83 17.48 20.22
C PRO A 230 -5.74 16.39 19.65
N LYS A 231 -6.74 15.96 20.42
CA LYS A 231 -7.87 15.23 19.84
C LYS A 231 -8.54 16.19 18.87
N VAL A 232 -8.95 15.70 17.70
CA VAL A 232 -9.89 16.47 16.87
C VAL A 232 -11.10 16.79 17.75
N GLN A 233 -11.44 18.08 17.85
CA GLN A 233 -12.51 18.55 18.75
C GLN A 233 -13.85 17.89 18.39
N GLN A 234 -14.08 17.71 17.09
CA GLN A 234 -15.25 17.05 16.53
C GLN A 234 -14.91 15.63 16.04
N GLY A 235 -15.83 14.70 16.22
CA GLY A 235 -15.71 13.39 15.57
C GLY A 235 -15.83 13.55 14.07
N MET A 236 -15.14 12.71 13.31
CA MET A 236 -15.27 12.65 11.85
C MET A 236 -15.55 11.21 11.42
N HIS A 237 -16.24 11.05 10.31
CA HIS A 237 -16.31 9.77 9.62
C HIS A 237 -15.06 9.61 8.76
N PHE A 238 -14.46 8.42 8.77
CA PHE A 238 -13.41 8.09 7.82
C PHE A 238 -14.04 7.79 6.47
N LYS A 239 -13.41 8.25 5.38
CA LYS A 239 -13.84 7.99 4.01
C LYS A 239 -12.81 7.13 3.27
N LEU A 240 -13.19 5.95 2.84
CA LEU A 240 -12.34 5.03 2.08
C LEU A 240 -13.08 4.61 0.81
N SER A 241 -12.54 4.94 -0.35
CA SER A 241 -13.09 4.56 -1.66
C SER A 241 -14.59 4.87 -1.81
N GLY A 242 -15.03 6.06 -1.41
CA GLY A 242 -16.44 6.47 -1.45
C GLY A 242 -17.30 6.02 -0.27
N CYS A 243 -16.85 5.04 0.53
CA CYS A 243 -17.56 4.53 1.70
C CYS A 243 -17.22 5.33 2.96
N SER A 244 -18.18 5.48 3.89
CA SER A 244 -17.97 6.18 5.17
C SER A 244 -18.02 5.24 6.36
N SER A 245 -17.19 5.48 7.37
CA SER A 245 -17.23 4.70 8.61
C SER A 245 -18.60 4.78 9.26
N THR A 246 -19.09 3.72 9.88
CA THR A 246 -20.44 3.74 10.49
C THR A 246 -20.50 4.65 11.72
N LYS A 247 -19.40 4.72 12.46
CA LYS A 247 -19.25 5.58 13.65
C LYS A 247 -18.38 6.79 13.33
N MET A 248 -18.61 7.87 14.08
CA MET A 248 -17.68 8.99 14.13
C MET A 248 -16.50 8.65 15.05
N TYR A 249 -15.29 8.89 14.57
CA TYR A 249 -14.07 8.69 15.34
C TYR A 249 -13.42 10.02 15.67
N LYS A 250 -12.74 10.08 16.83
CA LYS A 250 -11.90 11.21 17.23
C LYS A 250 -10.43 10.78 17.20
N PRO A 251 -9.82 10.67 16.00
CA PRO A 251 -8.42 10.32 15.90
C PRO A 251 -7.54 11.38 16.57
N ARG A 252 -6.34 10.96 16.92
CA ARG A 252 -5.28 11.83 17.43
C ARG A 252 -4.24 11.93 16.33
N PHE A 253 -3.68 13.12 16.16
CA PHE A 253 -2.61 13.38 15.22
C PHE A 253 -1.41 13.97 15.96
N CYS A 254 -0.20 13.70 15.44
CA CYS A 254 1.01 14.32 15.94
C CYS A 254 1.18 15.73 15.37
N GLY A 255 1.84 16.59 16.13
CA GLY A 255 2.02 18.01 15.79
C GLY A 255 3.44 18.30 15.32
N VAL A 256 3.94 19.49 15.62
CA VAL A 256 5.34 19.88 15.41
C VAL A 256 6.01 20.13 16.75
N CYS A 257 7.30 19.79 16.87
CA CYS A 257 8.09 20.16 18.04
C CYS A 257 8.67 21.57 17.84
N THR A 258 8.87 22.32 18.93
CA THR A 258 9.33 23.72 18.87
C THR A 258 10.85 23.90 18.79
N ASP A 259 11.58 22.79 18.74
CA ASP A 259 13.04 22.70 18.86
C ASP A 259 13.68 21.93 17.70
N ASN A 260 13.13 22.07 16.48
CA ASN A 260 13.58 21.40 15.26
C ASN A 260 13.60 19.86 15.34
N ARG A 261 12.87 19.27 16.29
CA ARG A 261 12.57 17.84 16.32
C ARG A 261 11.30 17.54 15.53
N CYS A 262 11.23 16.35 14.97
CA CYS A 262 10.00 15.78 14.43
C CYS A 262 9.16 15.19 15.56
N CYS A 263 7.84 15.21 15.38
CA CYS A 263 6.90 14.57 16.29
C CYS A 263 6.24 13.38 15.59
N THR A 264 6.58 12.16 15.99
CA THR A 264 6.03 10.93 15.38
C THR A 264 5.15 10.17 16.39
N PRO A 265 4.30 9.24 15.92
CA PRO A 265 3.53 8.37 16.79
C PRO A 265 4.45 7.49 17.66
N HIS A 266 4.28 7.55 18.99
CA HIS A 266 5.07 6.74 19.93
C HIS A 266 4.34 5.46 20.33
N THR A 267 3.06 5.58 20.72
CA THR A 267 2.22 4.41 20.97
C THR A 267 0.99 4.47 20.09
N THR A 268 0.67 3.36 19.44
CA THR A 268 -0.48 3.22 18.55
C THR A 268 -1.28 1.99 18.94
N VAL A 269 -2.57 1.99 18.62
CA VAL A 269 -3.41 0.78 18.71
C VAL A 269 -4.04 0.52 17.36
N THR A 270 -4.21 -0.76 17.02
CA THR A 270 -4.97 -1.16 15.85
C THR A 270 -6.40 -1.49 16.29
N ALA A 271 -7.40 -0.89 15.63
CA ALA A 271 -8.79 -1.21 15.87
C ALA A 271 -9.53 -1.44 14.54
N GLU A 272 -10.52 -2.31 14.58
CA GLU A 272 -11.39 -2.58 13.44
C GLU A 272 -12.43 -1.48 13.29
N VAL A 273 -12.55 -0.97 12.06
CA VAL A 273 -13.47 0.08 11.66
C VAL A 273 -14.35 -0.45 10.54
N GLU A 274 -15.65 -0.37 10.78
CA GLU A 274 -16.68 -0.76 9.84
C GLU A 274 -17.04 0.44 8.95
N PHE A 275 -17.17 0.19 7.66
CA PHE A 275 -17.53 1.15 6.63
C PHE A 275 -18.84 0.73 5.98
N HIS A 276 -19.68 1.72 5.70
CA HIS A 276 -20.89 1.58 4.93
C HIS A 276 -20.75 2.38 3.64
N CYS A 277 -21.02 1.73 2.51
CA CYS A 277 -20.99 2.35 1.20
C CYS A 277 -22.41 2.78 0.81
N PRO A 278 -22.58 3.87 0.03
CA PRO A 278 -23.89 4.30 -0.44
C PRO A 278 -24.64 3.23 -1.27
N GLU A 279 -23.93 2.21 -1.77
CA GLU A 279 -24.45 1.04 -2.47
C GLU A 279 -25.03 -0.05 -1.53
N GLY A 280 -24.95 0.14 -0.21
CA GLY A 280 -25.49 -0.78 0.80
C GLY A 280 -24.49 -1.84 1.30
N GLU A 281 -23.29 -1.92 0.73
CA GLU A 281 -22.23 -2.82 1.19
C GLU A 281 -21.64 -2.38 2.54
N VAL A 282 -21.28 -3.37 3.37
CA VAL A 282 -20.63 -3.15 4.67
C VAL A 282 -19.37 -4.00 4.75
N PHE A 283 -18.24 -3.37 5.06
CA PHE A 283 -16.96 -4.07 5.26
C PHE A 283 -16.16 -3.49 6.41
N THR A 284 -15.21 -4.27 6.92
CA THR A 284 -14.36 -3.90 8.06
C THR A 284 -12.89 -3.79 7.66
N LYS A 285 -12.20 -2.76 8.12
CA LYS A 285 -10.75 -2.57 7.95
C LYS A 285 -10.06 -2.33 9.28
N LYS A 286 -8.84 -2.86 9.43
CA LYS A 286 -7.96 -2.58 10.57
C LYS A 286 -7.32 -1.21 10.38
N MET A 287 -7.54 -0.29 11.31
CA MET A 287 -7.00 1.07 11.28
C MET A 287 -6.11 1.37 12.50
N MET A 288 -5.09 2.18 12.29
CA MET A 288 -4.18 2.67 13.31
C MET A 288 -4.76 3.90 14.02
N PHE A 289 -4.75 3.88 15.35
CA PHE A 289 -5.11 5.01 16.20
C PHE A 289 -3.93 5.38 17.10
N ILE A 290 -3.47 6.62 16.96
CA ILE A 290 -2.38 7.17 17.76
C ILE A 290 -2.86 7.35 19.21
N LYS A 291 -2.11 6.86 20.19
CA LYS A 291 -2.35 7.09 21.63
C LYS A 291 -1.48 8.23 22.14
N THR A 292 -0.18 8.19 21.86
CA THR A 292 0.79 9.23 22.23
C THR A 292 1.75 9.51 21.09
N CYS A 293 2.34 10.71 21.08
CA CYS A 293 3.42 11.12 20.18
C CYS A 293 4.67 11.45 21.01
N SER A 294 5.85 11.34 20.42
CA SER A 294 7.14 11.72 21.02
C SER A 294 7.91 12.65 20.08
N CYS A 295 8.80 13.49 20.64
CA CYS A 295 9.75 14.28 19.85
C CYS A 295 11.13 13.63 19.89
N HIS A 296 11.73 13.41 18.72
CA HIS A 296 13.09 12.88 18.58
C HIS A 296 13.82 13.61 17.46
N HIS A 297 15.14 13.41 17.39
CA HIS A 297 15.99 13.99 16.35
C HIS A 297 16.11 13.09 15.11
N ASP A 298 15.80 11.80 15.25
CA ASP A 298 15.87 10.80 14.18
C ASP A 298 14.66 10.91 13.26
N CYS A 299 14.53 12.03 12.56
CA CYS A 299 13.35 12.28 11.76
C CYS A 299 13.30 11.37 10.54
N PRO A 300 12.10 10.87 10.18
CA PRO A 300 11.92 10.24 8.89
C PRO A 300 12.47 11.23 7.88
N GLN A 301 13.54 10.85 7.19
CA GLN A 301 14.03 11.67 6.09
C GLN A 301 12.84 11.84 5.15
N ASP A 302 12.68 13.05 4.61
CA ASP A 302 11.73 13.26 3.52
C ASP A 302 11.86 12.07 2.58
N ASN A 303 10.73 11.57 2.09
CA ASN A 303 10.64 10.50 1.10
C ASN A 303 11.20 10.97 -0.27
N ASP A 304 12.31 11.71 -0.22
CA ASP A 304 13.19 12.01 -1.31
C ASP A 304 13.88 10.69 -1.64
N ILE A 305 13.42 10.09 -2.75
CA ILE A 305 13.93 8.88 -3.38
C ILE A 305 15.47 8.85 -3.45
N PHE A 306 16.14 10.01 -3.34
CA PHE A 306 17.59 10.18 -3.41
C PHE A 306 18.34 10.19 -2.06
N LEU A 307 17.64 10.09 -0.93
CA LEU A 307 18.27 10.11 0.42
C LEU A 307 17.89 8.95 1.32
N ALA A 308 16.98 8.06 0.91
CA ALA A 308 16.77 6.78 1.60
C ALA A 308 18.10 6.03 1.71
N SER A 309 18.70 6.07 2.89
CA SER A 309 19.99 5.44 3.20
C SER A 309 19.82 3.92 3.37
N ASN A 310 19.37 3.28 2.30
CA ASN A 310 19.66 1.89 1.94
C ASN A 310 20.16 1.78 0.49
N ALA A 311 20.48 2.89 -0.18
CA ALA A 311 21.22 2.87 -1.44
C ALA A 311 22.69 3.22 -1.17
N ARG A 312 23.57 2.22 -1.25
CA ARG A 312 25.01 2.43 -1.40
C ARG A 312 25.21 3.24 -2.68
N ARG A 313 25.64 4.49 -2.58
CA ARG A 313 26.04 5.30 -3.75
C ARG A 313 27.24 4.62 -4.40
N MET A 314 27.03 3.97 -5.55
CA MET A 314 28.10 3.59 -6.47
C MET A 314 28.50 4.85 -7.25
N ILE A 315 29.28 5.72 -6.62
CA ILE A 315 30.04 6.78 -7.30
C ILE A 315 31.49 6.32 -7.26
N GLY A 316 32.05 5.95 -8.42
CA GLY A 316 33.48 5.61 -8.53
C GLY A 316 33.89 4.63 -9.63
N ASP A 317 32.99 3.91 -10.30
CA ASP A 317 33.41 2.79 -11.18
C ASP A 317 33.54 3.16 -12.68
N TYR A 318 33.58 4.45 -13.01
CA TYR A 318 33.97 4.92 -14.35
C TYR A 318 35.29 5.68 -14.28
N ASP A 319 36.37 4.98 -13.99
CA ASP A 319 37.68 5.25 -14.59
C ASP A 319 38.39 3.91 -14.73
N ASN A 320 38.14 3.27 -15.87
CA ASN A 320 38.90 2.15 -16.36
C ASN A 320 40.06 2.76 -17.17
N ASP A 321 41.18 3.03 -16.51
CA ASP A 321 42.41 3.43 -17.20
C ASP A 321 43.29 2.20 -17.44
N MET A 322 43.98 2.24 -18.58
CA MET A 322 44.85 1.21 -19.17
C MET A 322 45.89 0.61 -18.23
#